data_AF-A0A8B3T9Y4-F1
#
_entry.id   AF-A0A8B3T9Y4-F1
#
_cell.length_a   1.000
_cell.length_b   1.000
_cell.length_c   1.000
_cell.angle_alpha   90.00
_cell.angle_beta   90.00
_cell.angle_gamma   90.00
#
_symmetry.space_group_name_H-M   'P 1'
#
loop_
_entity.id
_entity.type
_entity.pdbx_description
1 polymer ?
#
loop_
_entity_poly.entity_id
_entity_poly.type
_entity_poly.pdbx_seq_one_letter_code
_entity_poly.pdbx_strand_id
1 'polypeptide(L)'
;MTFWLGIGLLLLLTFGLWLPLGRGLDWQTNHRQRENIARYREQTQGNVDAELAQELAQRLLDDEKQLEKQPHFIPKTSPRYGAYLVVLMAVLVVVPLGYYFSLDRFSEVQQYQQTQRKKQAEKAATPQNAEQSEEPSEDRYVLKIQQRLRQNPNNAEDWIALGQAYMTQNEVDNALLAYSYAERLAGAKPLCKGITPMHFTYGNRCLMRRNLA
;
A
#
# COMPACT_ATOMS: atom_id res chain seq x y z
N MET A 1 -11.75 18.76 -7.01
CA MET A 1 -11.80 19.96 -6.14
C MET A 1 -11.80 19.59 -4.65
N THR A 2 -12.60 18.61 -4.23
CA THR A 2 -12.67 18.11 -2.83
C THR A 2 -11.35 17.51 -2.30
N PHE A 3 -10.55 16.87 -3.17
CA PHE A 3 -9.26 16.26 -2.78
C PHE A 3 -8.23 17.29 -2.24
N TRP A 4 -8.08 18.42 -2.92
CA TRP A 4 -7.14 19.48 -2.52
C TRP A 4 -7.59 20.21 -1.24
N LEU A 5 -8.89 20.31 -1.01
CA LEU A 5 -9.46 20.85 0.23
C LEU A 5 -9.13 19.94 1.42
N GLY A 6 -9.16 18.62 1.25
CA GLY A 6 -8.77 17.66 2.28
C GLY A 6 -7.29 17.77 2.66
N ILE A 7 -6.41 17.91 1.66
CA ILE A 7 -4.96 18.10 1.89
C ILE A 7 -4.69 19.42 2.62
N GLY A 8 -5.34 20.51 2.23
CA GLY A 8 -5.18 21.80 2.88
C GLY A 8 -5.59 21.79 4.36
N LEU A 9 -6.68 21.08 4.68
CA LEU A 9 -7.16 20.92 6.06
C LEU A 9 -6.16 20.10 6.92
N LEU A 10 -5.61 19.02 6.35
CA LEU A 10 -4.64 18.16 7.02
C LEU A 10 -3.34 18.93 7.33
N LEU A 11 -2.84 19.69 6.36
CA LEU A 11 -1.65 20.53 6.55
C LEU A 11 -1.86 21.60 7.63
N LEU A 12 -3.02 22.26 7.64
CA LEU A 12 -3.37 23.23 8.69
C LEU A 12 -3.40 22.62 10.09
N LEU A 13 -3.97 21.41 10.23
CA LEU A 13 -3.98 20.67 11.49
C LEU A 13 -2.56 20.30 11.96
N THR A 14 -1.70 19.86 11.04
CA THR A 14 -0.30 19.52 11.38
C THR A 14 0.52 20.74 11.81
N PHE A 15 0.31 21.90 11.18
CA PHE A 15 1.00 23.13 11.54
C PHE A 15 0.49 23.70 12.88
N GLY A 16 -0.82 23.58 13.14
CA GLY A 16 -1.42 23.90 14.43
C GLY A 16 -0.89 23.06 15.59
N LEU A 17 -0.47 21.82 15.32
CA LEU A 17 0.13 20.90 16.30
C LEU A 17 1.49 21.36 16.83
N TRP A 18 2.21 22.19 16.08
CA TRP A 18 3.56 22.66 16.44
C TRP A 18 3.55 23.92 17.33
N LEU A 19 2.50 24.75 17.22
CA LEU A 19 2.28 25.94 18.07
C LEU A 19 2.33 25.69 19.59
N PRO A 20 1.86 24.54 20.12
CA PRO A 20 1.91 24.27 21.55
C PRO A 20 3.20 23.62 22.05
N LEU A 21 3.93 22.88 21.21
CA LEU A 21 5.15 22.17 21.63
C LEU A 21 6.26 23.12 22.07
N GLY A 22 6.33 24.33 21.50
CA GLY A 22 7.36 25.32 21.83
C GLY A 22 7.15 26.06 23.16
N ARG A 23 6.04 25.87 23.86
CA ARG A 23 5.64 26.73 25.00
C ARG A 23 5.75 26.09 26.39
N GLY A 24 6.33 24.89 26.54
CA GLY A 24 6.33 24.21 27.83
C GLY A 24 7.45 23.21 28.11
N LEU A 25 8.56 23.24 27.36
CA LEU A 25 9.74 22.45 27.76
C LEU A 25 10.51 23.22 28.85
N ASP A 26 10.05 23.08 30.09
CA ASP A 26 10.68 23.66 31.27
C ASP A 26 11.98 22.92 31.62
N TRP A 27 13.06 23.28 30.94
CA TRP A 27 14.41 22.76 31.18
C TRP A 27 15.05 23.23 32.50
N GLN A 28 14.41 24.15 33.23
CA GLN A 28 15.06 24.92 34.32
C GLN A 28 14.68 24.53 35.75
N THR A 29 13.64 23.72 36.00
CA THR A 29 13.11 23.52 37.36
C THR A 29 14.08 22.82 38.32
N ASN A 30 14.97 21.97 37.82
CA ASN A 30 15.90 21.19 38.64
C ASN A 30 17.37 21.61 38.53
N HIS A 31 17.72 22.58 37.67
CA HIS A 31 19.12 22.85 37.37
C HIS A 31 19.84 23.53 38.54
N ARG A 32 19.22 24.54 39.16
CA ARG A 32 19.83 25.32 40.25
C ARG A 32 20.03 24.50 41.53
N GLN A 33 19.05 23.69 41.92
CA GLN A 33 19.16 22.81 43.09
C GLN A 33 20.29 21.78 42.90
N ARG A 34 20.41 21.20 41.71
CA ARG A 34 21.49 20.25 41.39
C ARG A 34 22.88 20.87 41.50
N GLU A 35 23.04 22.11 41.02
CA GLU A 35 24.32 22.83 41.11
C GLU A 35 24.69 23.20 42.55
N ASN A 36 23.73 23.69 43.35
CA ASN A 36 23.99 24.08 44.74
C ASN A 36 24.38 22.86 45.61
N ILE A 37 23.69 21.73 45.43
CA ILE A 37 24.02 20.47 46.12
C ILE A 37 25.39 19.94 45.70
N ALA A 38 25.75 20.05 44.42
CA ALA A 38 27.06 19.62 43.93
C ALA A 38 28.20 20.44 44.54
N ARG A 39 28.04 21.77 44.59
CA ARG A 39 29.03 22.68 45.20
C ARG A 39 29.22 22.43 46.69
N TYR A 40 28.13 22.14 47.41
CA TYR A 40 28.21 21.73 48.81
C TYR A 40 29.02 20.44 49.01
N ARG A 41 28.75 19.43 48.18
CA ARG A 41 29.49 18.15 48.24
C ARG A 41 30.98 18.35 47.97
N GLU A 42 31.34 19.22 47.04
CA GLU A 42 32.74 19.55 46.76
C GLU A 42 33.42 20.24 47.95
N GLN A 43 32.77 21.23 48.54
CA GLN A 43 33.32 21.99 49.66
C GLN A 43 33.43 21.16 50.94
N THR A 44 32.59 20.13 51.12
CA THR A 44 32.57 19.27 52.31
C THR A 44 33.48 18.04 52.23
N GLN A 45 34.14 17.78 51.10
CA GLN A 45 35.09 16.66 50.95
C GLN A 45 36.45 16.93 51.61
N GLY A 46 36.78 18.17 51.97
CA GLY A 46 38.01 18.53 52.69
C GLY A 46 37.90 18.39 54.21
N ASN A 47 38.96 18.71 54.93
CA ASN A 47 38.94 18.83 56.39
C ASN A 47 38.29 20.18 56.76
N VAL A 48 36.96 20.23 56.72
CA VAL A 48 36.17 21.43 56.96
C VAL A 48 35.90 21.58 58.44
N ASP A 49 36.10 22.79 58.97
CA ASP A 49 35.73 23.12 60.33
C ASP A 49 34.23 22.91 60.56
N ALA A 50 33.87 22.36 61.73
CA ALA A 50 32.47 22.03 62.05
C ALA A 50 31.53 23.25 61.94
N GLU A 51 32.04 24.44 62.29
CA GLU A 51 31.30 25.70 62.21
C GLU A 51 30.99 26.09 60.75
N LEU A 52 31.95 25.93 59.84
CA LEU A 52 31.77 26.23 58.41
C LEU A 52 30.84 25.22 57.73
N ALA A 53 30.94 23.94 58.09
CA ALA A 53 30.03 22.91 57.59
C ALA A 53 28.57 23.21 57.97
N GLN A 54 28.36 23.75 59.18
CA GLN A 54 27.04 24.12 59.68
C GLN A 54 26.48 25.36 58.98
N GLU A 55 27.32 26.37 58.70
CA GLU A 55 26.91 27.52 57.90
C GLU A 55 26.48 27.12 56.47
N LEU A 56 27.24 26.23 55.82
CA LEU A 56 26.94 25.74 54.48
C LEU A 56 25.63 24.94 54.44
N ALA A 57 25.40 24.08 55.44
CA ALA A 57 24.15 23.35 55.58
C ALA A 57 22.97 24.31 55.80
N GLN A 58 23.16 25.37 56.59
CA GLN A 58 22.15 26.38 56.84
C GLN A 58 21.79 27.14 55.55
N ARG A 59 22.79 27.53 54.76
CA ARG A 59 22.58 28.21 53.46
C ARG A 59 21.80 27.34 52.47
N LEU A 60 22.11 26.04 52.38
CA LEU A 60 21.34 25.09 51.57
C LEU A 60 19.87 25.01 52.02
N LEU A 61 19.65 24.98 53.32
CA LEU A 61 18.31 24.91 53.89
C LEU A 61 17.52 26.21 53.65
N ASP A 62 18.18 27.36 53.72
CA ASP A 62 17.58 28.65 53.46
C ASP A 62 17.28 28.84 51.97
N ASP A 63 18.14 28.34 51.07
CA ASP A 63 17.88 28.27 49.63
C ASP A 63 16.62 27.43 49.34
N GLU A 64 16.49 26.24 49.92
CA GLU A 64 15.29 25.39 49.78
C GLU A 64 14.02 26.11 50.26
N LYS A 65 14.07 26.77 51.43
CA LYS A 65 12.95 27.58 51.92
C LYS A 65 12.65 28.78 51.02
N GLN A 66 13.65 29.37 50.41
CA GLN A 66 13.47 30.48 49.46
C GLN A 66 12.89 29.99 48.13
N LEU A 67 13.21 28.77 47.70
CA LEU A 67 12.57 28.08 46.58
C LEU A 67 11.11 27.75 46.89
N GLU A 68 10.80 27.35 48.12
CA GLU A 68 9.43 27.09 48.59
C GLU A 68 8.58 28.37 48.69
N LYS A 69 9.20 29.49 49.10
CA LYS A 69 8.54 30.81 49.21
C LYS A 69 8.46 31.59 47.90
N GLN A 70 9.36 31.32 46.95
CA GLN A 70 9.15 31.80 45.60
C GLN A 70 7.79 31.28 45.15
N PRO A 71 6.94 32.11 44.54
CA PRO A 71 5.71 31.60 43.95
C PRO A 71 6.19 30.56 42.94
N HIS A 72 6.06 29.28 43.31
CA HIS A 72 6.33 28.21 42.38
C HIS A 72 5.48 28.55 41.18
N PHE A 73 6.10 28.97 40.09
CA PHE A 73 5.52 28.81 38.79
C PHE A 73 5.57 27.30 38.58
N ILE A 74 4.73 26.58 39.34
CA ILE A 74 4.20 25.32 38.89
C ILE A 74 3.61 25.75 37.58
N PRO A 75 4.17 25.36 36.42
CA PRO A 75 3.37 25.43 35.21
C PRO A 75 2.15 24.64 35.62
N LYS A 76 1.05 25.33 35.92
CA LYS A 76 -0.25 24.68 36.01
C LYS A 76 -0.29 24.08 34.63
N THR A 77 -0.04 22.77 34.53
CA THR A 77 -0.26 22.00 33.33
C THR A 77 -1.73 22.16 33.14
N SER A 78 -2.10 23.25 32.49
CA SER A 78 -3.47 23.71 32.49
C SER A 78 -4.18 22.55 31.81
N PRO A 79 -5.13 21.88 32.48
CA PRO A 79 -5.69 20.65 31.94
C PRO A 79 -6.35 20.88 30.57
N ARG A 80 -6.64 22.16 30.27
CA ARG A 80 -7.03 22.69 28.97
C ARG A 80 -6.10 22.29 27.82
N TYR A 81 -4.78 22.24 28.05
CA TYR A 81 -3.82 21.87 27.01
C TYR A 81 -3.85 20.36 26.71
N GLY A 82 -3.94 19.53 27.75
CA GLY A 82 -4.12 18.08 27.59
C GLY A 82 -5.46 17.74 26.93
N ALA A 83 -6.55 18.42 27.34
CA ALA A 83 -7.87 18.24 26.74
C ALA A 83 -7.89 18.65 25.25
N TYR A 84 -7.22 19.74 24.88
CA TYR A 84 -7.11 20.16 23.48
C TYR A 84 -6.34 19.15 22.63
N LEU A 85 -5.23 18.59 23.14
CA LEU A 85 -4.47 17.55 22.45
C LEU A 85 -5.28 16.26 22.24
N VAL A 86 -6.08 15.85 23.23
CA VAL A 86 -6.97 14.67 23.13
C VAL A 86 -8.06 14.91 22.08
N VAL A 87 -8.71 16.08 22.10
CA VAL A 87 -9.74 16.44 21.11
C VAL A 87 -9.13 16.50 19.70
N LEU A 88 -7.93 17.06 19.56
CA LEU A 88 -7.25 17.14 18.28
C LEU A 88 -6.87 15.74 17.75
N MET A 89 -6.35 14.85 18.59
CA MET A 89 -6.06 13.46 18.22
C MET A 89 -7.34 12.70 17.82
N ALA A 90 -8.45 12.94 18.53
CA ALA A 90 -9.74 12.37 18.17
C ALA A 90 -10.21 12.88 16.80
N VAL A 91 -10.09 14.17 16.51
CA VAL A 91 -10.44 14.76 15.21
C VAL A 91 -9.57 14.17 14.08
N LEU A 92 -8.27 14.01 14.31
CA LEU A 92 -7.33 13.45 13.33
C LEU A 92 -7.67 12.01 12.94
N VAL A 93 -8.31 11.25 13.83
CA VAL A 93 -8.72 9.87 13.57
C VAL A 93 -10.14 9.79 13.02
N VAL A 94 -11.09 10.54 13.63
CA VAL A 94 -12.51 10.47 13.30
C VAL A 94 -12.82 11.08 11.94
N VAL A 95 -12.16 12.18 11.55
CA VAL A 95 -12.45 12.85 10.26
C VAL A 95 -12.07 11.98 9.06
N PRO A 96 -10.87 11.38 8.97
CA PRO A 96 -10.53 10.47 7.88
C PRO A 96 -11.39 9.20 7.87
N LEU A 97 -11.71 8.65 9.05
CA LEU A 97 -12.60 7.49 9.16
C LEU A 97 -14.00 7.82 8.64
N GLY A 98 -14.60 8.91 9.11
CA GLY A 98 -15.91 9.38 8.65
C GLY A 98 -15.92 9.66 7.14
N TYR A 99 -14.86 10.27 6.61
CA TYR A 99 -14.70 10.46 5.18
C TYR A 99 -14.62 9.13 4.43
N TYR A 100 -13.79 8.19 4.89
CA TYR A 100 -13.65 6.87 4.28
C TYR A 100 -14.99 6.10 4.24
N PHE A 101 -15.74 6.10 5.33
CA PHE A 101 -17.06 5.46 5.39
C PHE A 101 -18.14 6.22 4.60
N SER A 102 -17.95 7.51 4.35
CA SER A 102 -18.83 8.31 3.48
C SER A 102 -18.61 8.03 1.99
N LEU A 103 -17.51 7.39 1.58
CA LEU A 103 -17.40 6.91 0.20
C LEU A 103 -18.40 5.77 0.02
N ASP A 104 -19.39 5.99 -0.84
CA ASP A 104 -20.47 5.07 -1.16
C ASP A 104 -19.99 3.86 -2.00
N ARG A 105 -18.88 3.24 -1.60
CA ARG A 105 -18.30 2.06 -2.23
C ARG A 105 -19.14 0.81 -1.97
N PHE A 106 -19.96 0.85 -0.92
CA PHE A 106 -20.84 -0.25 -0.54
C PHE A 106 -22.03 -0.38 -1.51
N SER A 107 -22.60 0.72 -1.99
CA SER A 107 -23.70 0.69 -2.96
C SER A 107 -23.26 0.11 -4.31
N GLU A 108 -22.04 0.45 -4.76
CA GLU A 108 -21.47 -0.03 -6.02
C GLU A 108 -21.27 -1.56 -6.02
N VAL A 109 -20.78 -2.12 -4.90
CA VAL A 109 -20.65 -3.57 -4.72
C VAL A 109 -22.02 -4.26 -4.70
N GLN A 110 -23.02 -3.67 -4.04
CA GLN A 110 -24.35 -4.23 -3.95
C GLN A 110 -25.07 -4.23 -5.31
N GLN A 111 -24.90 -3.17 -6.10
CA GLN A 111 -25.46 -3.04 -7.44
C GLN A 111 -24.78 -3.99 -8.43
N TYR A 112 -23.46 -4.18 -8.31
CA TYR A 112 -22.73 -5.21 -9.05
C TYR A 112 -23.31 -6.61 -8.74
N GLN A 113 -23.50 -6.95 -7.46
CA GLN A 113 -24.01 -8.25 -7.05
C GLN A 113 -25.44 -8.51 -7.54
N GLN A 114 -26.31 -7.49 -7.50
CA GLN A 114 -27.67 -7.58 -8.03
C GLN A 114 -27.68 -7.76 -9.56
N THR A 115 -26.79 -7.07 -10.27
CA THR A 115 -26.66 -7.20 -11.73
C THR A 115 -26.23 -8.62 -12.12
N GLN A 116 -25.30 -9.21 -11.38
CA GLN A 116 -24.87 -10.60 -11.61
C GLN A 116 -26.00 -11.60 -11.34
N ARG A 117 -26.75 -11.42 -10.25
CA ARG A 117 -27.92 -12.26 -9.93
C ARG A 117 -29.00 -12.17 -11.01
N LYS A 118 -29.28 -10.96 -11.54
CA LYS A 118 -30.23 -10.77 -12.64
C LYS A 118 -29.77 -11.48 -13.91
N LYS A 119 -28.49 -11.32 -14.30
CA LYS A 119 -27.91 -12.03 -15.44
C LYS A 119 -27.99 -13.55 -15.29
N GLN A 120 -27.78 -14.07 -14.08
CA GLN A 120 -27.85 -15.49 -13.80
C GLN A 120 -29.28 -16.02 -13.80
N ALA A 121 -30.24 -15.26 -13.27
CA ALA A 121 -31.66 -15.59 -13.32
C ALA A 121 -32.22 -15.55 -14.76
N GLU A 122 -31.78 -14.59 -15.57
CA GLU A 122 -32.17 -14.46 -17.00
C GLU A 122 -31.62 -15.63 -17.84
N LYS A 123 -30.38 -16.06 -17.56
CA LYS A 123 -29.78 -17.28 -18.13
C LYS A 123 -30.52 -18.55 -17.70
N ALA A 124 -30.97 -18.62 -16.45
CA ALA A 124 -31.74 -19.76 -15.93
C ALA A 124 -33.18 -19.80 -16.47
N ALA A 125 -33.80 -18.65 -16.75
CA ALA A 125 -35.15 -18.53 -17.28
C ALA A 125 -35.26 -18.76 -18.80
N THR A 126 -34.13 -18.82 -19.52
CA THR A 126 -34.08 -19.10 -20.96
C THR A 126 -33.48 -20.48 -21.21
N PRO A 127 -34.28 -21.57 -21.31
CA PRO A 127 -33.76 -22.93 -21.42
C PRO A 127 -33.18 -23.27 -22.81
N GLN A 128 -33.13 -22.33 -23.75
CA GLN A 128 -32.72 -22.61 -25.13
C GLN A 128 -31.22 -22.46 -25.43
N ASN A 129 -30.37 -22.01 -24.49
CA ASN A 129 -28.92 -21.99 -24.67
C ASN A 129 -28.16 -22.26 -23.35
N ALA A 130 -28.54 -23.34 -22.65
CA ALA A 130 -27.81 -23.85 -21.48
C ALA A 130 -26.40 -24.38 -21.81
N GLU A 131 -25.94 -24.24 -23.06
CA GLU A 131 -24.63 -24.67 -23.52
C GLU A 131 -23.57 -23.55 -23.52
N GLN A 132 -23.81 -22.35 -23.00
CA GLN A 132 -22.81 -21.25 -23.04
C GLN A 132 -22.55 -20.57 -21.68
N SER A 133 -22.85 -21.26 -20.59
CA SER A 133 -22.71 -20.73 -19.22
C SER A 133 -21.59 -21.39 -18.44
N GLU A 134 -20.44 -21.58 -19.04
CA GLU A 134 -19.20 -21.77 -18.29
C GLU A 134 -18.23 -20.74 -18.83
N GLU A 135 -17.38 -20.19 -17.96
CA GLU A 135 -16.13 -19.52 -18.35
C GLU A 135 -15.60 -20.13 -19.65
N PRO A 136 -15.04 -19.37 -20.60
CA PRO A 136 -14.39 -19.99 -21.74
C PRO A 136 -13.20 -20.79 -21.20
N SER A 137 -13.45 -22.02 -20.75
CA SER A 137 -12.45 -23.06 -20.53
C SER A 137 -11.64 -23.05 -21.81
N GLU A 138 -10.34 -22.84 -21.71
CA GLU A 138 -9.46 -22.72 -22.88
C GLU A 138 -9.70 -23.90 -23.86
N ASP A 139 -10.11 -25.05 -23.34
CA ASP A 139 -10.58 -26.25 -24.05
C ASP A 139 -11.69 -26.00 -25.08
N ARG A 140 -12.68 -25.15 -24.79
CA ARG A 140 -13.74 -24.78 -25.74
C ARG A 140 -13.23 -23.90 -26.87
N TYR A 141 -12.25 -23.04 -26.58
CA TYR A 141 -11.62 -22.21 -27.61
C TYR A 141 -10.84 -23.08 -28.59
N VAL A 142 -10.05 -24.02 -28.08
CA VAL A 142 -9.35 -25.05 -28.88
C VAL A 142 -10.35 -25.86 -29.70
N LEU A 143 -11.43 -26.35 -29.09
CA LEU A 143 -12.44 -27.17 -29.77
C LEU A 143 -13.11 -26.43 -30.93
N LYS A 144 -13.40 -25.13 -30.76
CA LYS A 144 -13.97 -24.28 -31.81
C LYS A 144 -13.01 -24.12 -32.99
N ILE A 145 -11.71 -23.93 -32.73
CA ILE A 145 -10.70 -23.85 -33.79
C ILE A 145 -10.58 -25.20 -34.51
N GLN A 146 -10.55 -26.31 -33.79
CA GLN A 146 -10.53 -27.66 -34.38
C GLN A 146 -11.78 -27.94 -35.23
N GLN A 147 -12.96 -27.44 -34.84
CA GLN A 147 -14.17 -27.54 -35.66
C GLN A 147 -14.05 -26.75 -36.96
N ARG A 148 -13.50 -25.52 -36.92
CA ARG A 148 -13.23 -24.74 -38.13
C ARG A 148 -12.21 -25.42 -39.04
N LEU A 149 -11.16 -26.01 -38.47
CA LEU A 149 -10.16 -26.81 -39.20
C LEU A 149 -10.74 -28.09 -39.80
N ARG A 150 -11.71 -28.74 -39.13
CA ARG A 150 -12.44 -29.87 -39.72
C ARG A 150 -13.26 -29.47 -40.96
N GLN A 151 -13.80 -28.26 -40.97
CA GLN A 151 -14.54 -27.72 -42.11
C GLN A 151 -13.61 -27.21 -43.21
N ASN A 152 -12.49 -26.59 -42.83
CA ASN A 152 -11.48 -26.06 -43.75
C ASN A 152 -10.05 -26.37 -43.25
N PRO A 153 -9.48 -27.54 -43.63
CA PRO A 153 -8.16 -27.95 -43.15
C PRO A 153 -7.01 -27.15 -43.77
N ASN A 154 -7.26 -26.38 -44.82
CA ASN A 154 -6.24 -25.61 -45.55
C ASN A 154 -6.08 -24.17 -45.03
N ASN A 155 -6.72 -23.80 -43.92
CA ASN A 155 -6.62 -22.46 -43.36
C ASN A 155 -5.39 -22.30 -42.44
N ALA A 156 -4.34 -21.66 -42.94
CA ALA A 156 -3.12 -21.40 -42.17
C ALA A 156 -3.35 -20.54 -40.91
N GLU A 157 -4.32 -19.62 -40.93
CA GLU A 157 -4.61 -18.74 -39.78
C GLU A 157 -5.23 -19.51 -38.61
N ASP A 158 -6.11 -20.48 -38.91
CA ASP A 158 -6.71 -21.34 -37.89
C ASP A 158 -5.67 -22.28 -37.25
N TRP A 159 -4.68 -22.76 -38.01
CA TRP A 159 -3.57 -23.54 -37.46
C TRP A 159 -2.66 -22.71 -36.53
N ILE A 160 -2.46 -21.43 -36.81
CA ILE A 160 -1.72 -20.51 -35.92
C ILE A 160 -2.49 -20.25 -34.64
N ALA A 161 -3.80 -19.98 -34.75
CA ALA A 161 -4.67 -19.79 -33.59
C ALA A 161 -4.71 -21.04 -32.71
N LEU A 162 -4.72 -22.24 -33.32
CA LEU A 162 -4.65 -23.51 -32.60
C LEU A 162 -3.31 -23.64 -31.84
N GLY A 163 -2.20 -23.31 -32.50
CA GLY A 163 -0.88 -23.31 -31.87
C GLY A 163 -0.77 -22.35 -30.68
N GLN A 164 -1.32 -21.13 -30.81
CA GLN A 164 -1.36 -20.15 -29.72
C GLN A 164 -2.18 -20.67 -28.53
N ALA A 165 -3.33 -21.30 -28.79
CA ALA A 165 -4.16 -21.88 -27.75
C ALA A 165 -3.47 -23.05 -27.02
N TYR A 166 -2.77 -23.94 -27.73
CA TYR A 166 -2.00 -25.00 -27.07
C TYR A 166 -0.83 -24.44 -26.23
N MET A 167 -0.25 -23.30 -26.61
CA MET A 167 0.77 -22.64 -25.80
C MET A 167 0.23 -22.08 -24.49
N THR A 168 -1.00 -21.54 -24.45
CA THR A 168 -1.61 -21.08 -23.18
C THR A 168 -1.90 -22.25 -22.24
N GLN A 169 -2.20 -23.42 -22.81
CA GLN A 169 -2.41 -24.68 -22.09
C GLN A 169 -1.12 -25.41 -21.71
N ASN A 170 0.05 -24.84 -21.99
CA ASN A 170 1.37 -25.45 -21.75
C ASN A 170 1.61 -26.77 -22.53
N GLU A 171 0.84 -27.02 -23.60
CA GLU A 171 0.98 -28.17 -24.50
C GLU A 171 1.92 -27.84 -25.68
N VAL A 172 3.21 -27.76 -25.39
CA VAL A 172 4.22 -27.28 -26.35
C VAL A 172 4.36 -28.20 -27.57
N ASP A 173 4.25 -29.52 -27.41
CA ASP A 173 4.38 -30.49 -28.52
C ASP A 173 3.23 -30.35 -29.54
N ASN A 174 2.00 -30.17 -29.04
CA ASN A 174 0.80 -29.97 -29.87
C ASN A 174 0.83 -28.60 -30.56
N ALA A 175 1.33 -27.57 -29.88
CA ALA A 175 1.54 -26.26 -30.47
C ALA A 175 2.55 -26.31 -31.64
N LEU A 176 3.68 -27.01 -31.48
CA LEU A 176 4.71 -27.13 -32.50
C LEU A 176 4.19 -27.85 -33.76
N LEU A 177 3.40 -28.90 -33.57
CA LEU A 177 2.74 -29.60 -34.68
C LEU A 177 1.78 -28.65 -35.42
N ALA A 178 0.92 -27.93 -34.71
CA ALA A 178 -0.02 -26.97 -35.31
C ALA A 178 0.70 -25.88 -36.12
N TYR A 179 1.79 -25.32 -35.60
CA TYR A 179 2.60 -24.35 -36.33
C TYR A 179 3.29 -24.95 -37.56
N SER A 180 3.73 -26.21 -37.50
CA SER A 180 4.33 -26.89 -38.65
C SER A 180 3.32 -27.10 -39.80
N TYR A 181 2.05 -27.36 -39.49
CA TYR A 181 0.97 -27.41 -40.47
C TYR A 181 0.69 -26.02 -41.07
N ALA A 182 0.64 -24.98 -40.22
CA ALA A 182 0.49 -23.60 -40.69
C ALA A 182 1.62 -23.20 -41.66
N GLU A 183 2.86 -23.57 -41.37
CA GLU A 183 4.03 -23.27 -42.19
C GLU A 183 3.97 -23.96 -43.57
N ARG A 184 3.55 -25.23 -43.61
CA ARG A 184 3.38 -25.98 -44.86
C ARG A 184 2.29 -25.38 -45.74
N LEU A 185 1.20 -24.91 -45.13
CA LEU A 185 0.05 -24.34 -45.83
C LEU A 185 0.27 -22.90 -46.30
N ALA A 186 1.05 -22.13 -45.56
CA ALA A 186 1.32 -20.72 -45.85
C ALA A 186 2.40 -20.49 -46.91
N GLY A 187 2.98 -21.55 -47.50
CA GLY A 187 3.84 -21.55 -48.68
C GLY A 187 4.49 -20.20 -49.04
N ALA A 188 5.74 -20.00 -48.62
CA ALA A 188 6.55 -18.81 -48.92
C ALA A 188 5.99 -17.43 -48.49
N LYS A 189 4.90 -17.36 -47.71
CA LYS A 189 4.53 -16.12 -46.99
C LYS A 189 5.11 -16.16 -45.57
N PRO A 190 5.98 -15.22 -45.19
CA PRO A 190 6.57 -15.20 -43.86
C PRO A 190 5.49 -14.85 -42.82
N LEU A 191 4.94 -15.88 -42.17
CA LEU A 191 4.04 -15.78 -41.02
C LEU A 191 4.73 -15.19 -39.77
N CYS A 192 6.04 -14.99 -39.81
CA CYS A 192 6.86 -14.39 -38.74
C CYS A 192 6.48 -12.95 -38.35
N LYS A 193 5.51 -12.30 -39.02
CA LYS A 193 5.06 -10.95 -38.62
C LYS A 193 4.09 -10.95 -37.42
N GLY A 194 3.45 -12.07 -37.09
CA GLY A 194 2.44 -12.14 -36.01
C GLY A 194 2.94 -12.72 -34.68
N ILE A 195 4.16 -13.26 -34.64
CA ILE A 195 4.73 -13.90 -33.44
C ILE A 195 5.58 -12.85 -32.73
N THR A 196 5.14 -12.40 -31.56
CA THR A 196 5.91 -11.48 -30.71
C THR A 196 7.19 -12.17 -30.23
N PRO A 197 8.30 -11.43 -30.02
CA PRO A 197 9.63 -11.99 -29.74
C PRO A 197 9.72 -12.85 -28.45
N MET A 198 8.69 -12.89 -27.61
CA MET A 198 8.63 -13.78 -26.44
C MET A 198 8.55 -15.27 -26.79
N HIS A 199 8.00 -15.64 -27.95
CA HIS A 199 7.76 -17.05 -28.33
C HIS A 199 8.94 -17.66 -29.11
N PHE A 200 9.98 -16.89 -29.37
CA PHE A 200 11.08 -17.26 -30.27
C PHE A 200 12.09 -18.25 -29.67
N THR A 201 12.08 -18.44 -28.35
CA THR A 201 13.07 -19.27 -27.65
C THR A 201 12.96 -20.76 -27.94
N TYR A 202 11.79 -21.25 -28.38
CA TYR A 202 11.59 -22.65 -28.79
C TYR A 202 11.60 -22.86 -30.32
N GLY A 203 11.62 -21.77 -31.11
CA GLY A 203 11.51 -21.74 -32.57
C GLY A 203 12.85 -21.73 -33.33
N ASN A 204 13.96 -22.14 -32.70
CA ASN A 204 15.30 -22.12 -33.32
C ASN A 204 15.47 -23.05 -34.54
N ARG A 205 14.43 -23.79 -34.96
CA ARG A 205 14.45 -24.57 -36.21
C ARG A 205 14.02 -23.79 -37.46
N CYS A 206 13.30 -22.68 -37.34
CA CYS A 206 12.80 -21.97 -38.52
C CYS A 206 13.91 -21.18 -39.26
N LEU A 207 14.99 -20.80 -38.58
CA LEU A 207 16.10 -20.07 -39.20
C LEU A 207 17.22 -20.97 -39.76
N MET A 208 17.31 -22.23 -39.33
CA MET A 208 18.40 -23.12 -39.75
C MET A 208 18.21 -23.73 -41.16
N ARG A 209 16.97 -23.84 -41.66
CA ARG A 209 16.72 -24.53 -42.95
C ARG A 209 16.92 -23.67 -44.20
N ARG A 210 17.27 -22.40 -44.04
CA ARG A 210 17.57 -21.49 -45.17
C ARG A 210 19.04 -21.51 -45.62
N ASN A 211 19.93 -22.15 -44.87
CA ASN A 211 21.37 -22.17 -45.15
C ASN A 211 21.87 -23.51 -45.72
N LEU A 212 20.99 -24.42 -46.18
CA LEU A 212 21.38 -25.74 -46.71
C LEU A 212 20.65 -26.14 -48.01
N ALA A 213 20.20 -25.20 -48.82
CA ALA A 213 19.71 -25.48 -50.18
C ALA A 213 20.17 -24.40 -51.15
#